data_AF-A0A1F7CKN9-F1
#
_entry.id   AF-A0A1F7CKN9-F1
#
_cell.length_a   1.000
_cell.length_b   1.000
_cell.length_c   1.000
_cell.angle_alpha   90.00
_cell.angle_beta   90.00
_cell.angle_gamma   90.00
#
_symmetry.space_group_name_H-M   'P 1'
#
loop_
_entity.id
_entity.type
_entity.pdbx_description
1 polymer ?
#
loop_
_entity_poly.entity_id
_entity_poly.type
_entity_poly.pdbx_seq_one_letter_code
_entity_poly.pdbx_strand_id
1 'polypeptide(L)' 'MMEFGSGFAPFGMIFMLLWWVLIIAGIVALVKWISRNSDTARGTSALDILKERYAKGEIDKKEFDERKKDLS' A
#
# COMPACT_ATOMS: atom_id res chain seq x y z
N MET A 1 -2.54 -56.77 -4.29
CA MET A 1 -2.86 -55.64 -5.19
C MET A 1 -1.83 -54.57 -4.93
N MET A 2 -1.26 -53.98 -5.99
CA MET A 2 0.00 -53.25 -5.94
C MET A 2 -0.08 -51.99 -5.06
N GLU A 3 0.72 -51.97 -3.99
CA GLU A 3 1.08 -50.75 -3.27
C GLU A 3 2.14 -50.00 -4.07
N PHE A 4 1.72 -49.09 -4.94
CA PHE A 4 2.61 -48.12 -5.57
C PHE A 4 1.91 -46.78 -5.69
N GLY A 5 2.37 -45.80 -4.91
CA GLY A 5 2.01 -44.40 -5.18
C GLY A 5 1.84 -43.49 -3.96
N SER A 6 2.78 -43.45 -3.01
CA SER A 6 2.72 -42.49 -1.89
C SER A 6 4.00 -41.68 -1.65
N GLY A 7 4.98 -41.74 -2.55
CA GLY A 7 6.26 -41.00 -2.40
C GLY A 7 6.26 -39.55 -2.92
N PHE A 8 5.33 -39.19 -3.81
CA PHE A 8 5.27 -37.86 -4.45
C PHE A 8 4.14 -36.95 -3.95
N ALA A 9 3.27 -37.46 -3.09
CA ALA A 9 2.15 -36.71 -2.51
C ALA A 9 2.55 -35.43 -1.73
N PRO A 10 3.63 -35.40 -0.92
CA PRO A 10 3.99 -34.18 -0.18
C PRO A 10 4.55 -33.07 -1.09
N PHE A 11 5.25 -33.42 -2.17
CA PHE A 11 5.81 -32.44 -3.10
C PHE A 11 4.71 -31.66 -3.84
N GLY A 12 3.62 -32.32 -4.25
CA GLY A 12 2.47 -31.65 -4.86
C GLY A 12 1.76 -30.69 -3.89
N MET A 13 1.63 -31.09 -2.61
CA MET A 13 1.01 -30.24 -1.58
C MET A 13 1.85 -29.00 -1.28
N ILE A 14 3.17 -29.14 -1.19
CA ILE A 14 4.10 -28.03 -0.94
C ILE A 14 4.08 -27.05 -2.11
N PHE A 15 4.12 -27.54 -3.36
CA PHE A 15 4.07 -26.68 -4.54
C PHE A 15 2.77 -25.88 -4.62
N MET A 16 1.64 -26.52 -4.28
CA MET A 16 0.34 -25.84 -4.23
C MET A 16 0.31 -24.74 -3.14
N LEU A 17 0.84 -25.01 -1.95
CA LEU A 17 0.95 -23.98 -0.89
C LEU A 17 1.89 -22.83 -1.30
N LEU A 18 3.03 -23.14 -1.91
CA LEU A 18 3.96 -22.14 -2.46
C LEU A 18 3.27 -21.24 -3.48
N TRP A 19 2.46 -21.82 -4.36
CA TRP A 19 1.70 -21.07 -5.36
C TRP A 19 0.70 -20.09 -4.73
N TRP A 20 -0.04 -20.54 -3.71
CA TRP A 20 -0.93 -19.67 -2.94
C TRP A 20 -0.19 -18.55 -2.20
N VAL A 21 0.95 -18.86 -1.58
CA VAL A 21 1.80 -17.86 -0.91
C VAL A 21 2.28 -16.81 -1.92
N LEU A 22 2.65 -17.21 -3.14
CA LEU A 22 3.11 -16.30 -4.18
C LEU A 22 2.00 -15.35 -4.64
N ILE A 23 0.77 -15.85 -4.79
CA ILE A 23 -0.40 -15.02 -5.09
C ILE A 23 -0.64 -14.00 -3.97
N ILE A 24 -0.65 -14.44 -2.70
CA ILE A 24 -0.85 -13.56 -1.54
C ILE A 24 0.26 -12.51 -1.48
N ALA A 25 1.52 -12.91 -1.66
CA ALA A 25 2.66 -12.01 -1.69
C ALA A 25 2.53 -10.97 -2.80
N GLY A 26 2.05 -11.37 -3.99
CA GLY A 26 1.78 -10.46 -5.10
C GLY A 26 0.71 -9.42 -4.76
N ILE A 27 -0.41 -9.83 -4.16
CA ILE A 27 -1.47 -8.92 -3.71
C ILE A 27 -0.95 -7.96 -2.65
N VAL A 28 -0.24 -8.48 -1.64
CA VAL A 28 0.33 -7.66 -0.56
C VAL A 28 1.35 -6.66 -1.10
N ALA A 29 2.21 -7.08 -2.03
CA ALA A 29 3.17 -6.19 -2.68
C ALA A 29 2.48 -5.08 -3.48
N LEU A 30 1.42 -5.40 -4.21
CA LEU A 30 0.65 -4.43 -4.98
C LEU A 30 -0.03 -3.41 -4.05
N VAL A 31 -0.70 -3.87 -3.00
CA VAL A 31 -1.34 -3.00 -1.99
C VAL A 31 -0.30 -2.12 -1.30
N LYS A 32 0.85 -2.68 -0.91
CA LYS A 32 1.94 -1.95 -0.25
C LYS A 32 2.60 -0.93 -1.19
N TRP A 33 2.68 -1.21 -2.49
CA TRP A 33 3.21 -0.27 -3.48
C TRP A 33 2.23 0.89 -3.72
N ILE A 34 0.94 0.60 -3.85
CA ILE A 34 -0.11 1.62 -3.95
C ILE A 34 -0.14 2.46 -2.68
N SER A 35 -0.18 1.83 -1.49
CA SER A 35 -0.22 2.54 -0.21
C SER A 35 1.00 3.45 0.00
N ARG A 36 2.20 3.02 -0.39
CA ARG A 36 3.40 3.88 -0.34
C ARG A 36 3.29 5.11 -1.23
N ASN A 37 2.62 4.99 -2.38
CA ASN A 37 2.31 6.15 -3.22
C ASN A 37 1.18 7.00 -2.62
N SER A 38 0.23 6.37 -1.92
CA SER A 38 -0.86 7.05 -1.21
C SER A 38 -0.37 7.84 -0.01
N ASP A 39 0.68 7.41 0.69
CA ASP A 39 1.28 8.19 1.80
C ASP A 39 1.86 9.52 1.28
N THR A 40 2.52 9.51 0.13
CA THR A 40 2.94 10.73 -0.57
C THR A 40 1.74 11.54 -1.06
N ALA A 41 0.70 10.89 -1.59
CA ALA A 41 -0.52 11.56 -2.06
C ALA A 41 -1.37 12.14 -0.92
N ARG A 42 -1.33 11.58 0.30
CA ARG A 42 -2.06 12.08 1.46
C ARG A 42 -1.45 13.38 1.99
N GLY A 43 -0.12 13.48 1.95
CA GLY A 43 0.59 14.75 2.15
C GLY A 43 0.22 15.79 1.08
N THR A 44 0.18 15.38 -0.20
CA THR A 44 -0.22 16.27 -1.30
C THR A 44 -1.68 16.71 -1.22
N SER A 45 -2.63 15.82 -0.91
CA SER A 45 -4.04 16.18 -0.74
C SER A 45 -4.26 17.10 0.46
N ALA A 46 -3.58 16.88 1.58
CA ALA A 46 -3.68 17.78 2.73
C ALA A 46 -3.13 19.18 2.38
N LEU A 47 -2.00 19.25 1.66
CA LEU A 47 -1.44 20.50 1.17
C LEU A 47 -2.31 21.16 0.10
N ASP A 48 -2.93 20.41 -0.82
CA ASP A 48 -3.84 20.93 -1.84
C ASP A 48 -5.13 21.51 -1.22
N ILE A 49 -5.71 20.83 -0.22
CA ILE A 49 -6.86 21.34 0.54
C ILE A 49 -6.49 22.65 1.27
N LEU A 50 -5.28 22.72 1.84
CA LEU A 50 -4.77 23.94 2.47
C LEU A 50 -4.58 25.08 1.45
N LYS A 51 -4.06 24.76 0.26
CA LYS A 51 -3.80 25.72 -0.82
C LYS A 51 -5.09 26.28 -1.41
N GLU A 52 -6.12 25.45 -1.57
CA GLU A 52 -7.43 25.87 -2.05
C GLU A 52 -8.09 26.89 -1.09
N ARG A 53 -7.97 26.66 0.22
CA ARG A 53 -8.51 27.59 1.24
C ARG A 53 -7.71 28.89 1.38
N TYR A 54 -6.39 28.83 1.18
CA TYR A 54 -5.56 30.02 1.05
C TYR A 54 -5.95 30.85 -0.18
N ALA A 55 -6.19 30.19 -1.33
CA ALA A 55 -6.64 30.88 -2.55
C ALA A 55 -8.05 31.48 -2.43
N LYS A 56 -8.92 30.85 -1.64
CA LYS A 56 -10.23 31.43 -1.25
C LYS A 56 -10.12 32.57 -0.24
N GLY A 57 -8.93 32.81 0.34
CA GLY A 57 -8.70 33.85 1.34
C GLY A 57 -9.28 33.52 2.72
N GLU A 58 -9.70 32.28 2.96
CA GLU A 58 -10.24 31.83 4.25
C GLU A 58 -9.12 31.59 5.29
N ILE A 59 -7.87 31.44 4.84
CA ILE A 59 -6.70 31.17 5.69
C ILE A 59 -5.61 32.20 5.37
N ASP A 60 -5.02 32.79 6.39
CA ASP A 60 -3.91 33.74 6.26
C ASP A 60 -2.58 33.05 5.89
N LYS A 61 -1.69 33.77 5.22
CA LYS A 61 -0.38 33.26 4.79
C LYS A 61 0.46 32.72 5.96
N LYS A 62 0.30 33.29 7.17
CA LYS A 62 0.95 32.78 8.38
C LYS A 62 0.47 31.38 8.78
N GLU A 63 -0.83 31.15 8.81
CA GLU A 63 -1.40 29.84 9.17
C GLU A 63 -1.05 28.76 8.14
N PHE A 64 -0.95 29.13 6.86
CA PHE A 64 -0.52 28.22 5.81
C PHE A 64 0.93 27.75 6.01
N ASP A 65 1.84 28.66 6.38
CA ASP A 65 3.26 28.35 6.56
C ASP A 65 3.51 27.48 7.81
N GLU A 66 2.77 27.73 8.90
CA GLU A 66 2.84 26.91 10.12
C GLU A 66 2.36 25.48 9.87
N ARG A 67 1.20 25.29 9.24
CA ARG A 67 0.66 23.94 8.98
C ARG A 67 1.47 23.17 7.93
N LYS A 68 2.12 23.86 7.00
CA LYS A 68 3.02 23.24 6.03
C LYS A 68 4.30 22.71 6.70
N LYS A 69 4.82 23.40 7.71
CA LYS A 69 5.98 22.95 8.49
C LYS A 69 5.67 21.74 9.38
N ASP A 70 4.45 21.68 9.92
CA ASP A 70 4.01 20.58 10.79
C ASP A 70 3.76 19.27 10.01
N LEU A 71 3.45 19.36 8.71
CA LEU A 71 3.21 18.22 7.82
C LEU A 71 4.48 17.66 7.13
N SER A 72 5.65 18.27 7.33
CA SER A 72 6.91 17.90 6.68
C SER A 72 7.79 16.99 7.52
#